data_AF-A0A0N5ARU3-F1
#
_entry.id   AF-A0A0N5ARU3-F1
#
_cell.length_a   1.000
_cell.length_b   1.000
_cell.length_c   1.000
_cell.angle_alpha   90.00
_cell.angle_beta   90.00
_cell.angle_gamma   90.00
#
_symmetry.space_group_name_H-M   'P 1'
#
loop_
_entity.id
_entity.type
_entity.pdbx_description
1 polymer ?
#
loop_
_entity_poly.entity_id
_entity_poly.type
_entity_poly.pdbx_seq_one_letter_code
_entity_poly.pdbx_strand_id
1 'polypeptide(L)'
;MADKSDVSQEFKEFIKFGKFFSTRLLLFNEVQAVVQARLGCEQFVALPCKQFVDPVDWFNVRIDELGDVSAQLRSNITSNCISYPPLSPSLTLDFLLQTKDDGILPCISYEGTRNGELKEENGRFMRTELYQQLSVVLRSVIAAARVTPSYRYFVRKQSSSSYIILYRALID
;
A
#
# COMPACT_ATOMS: atom_id res chain seq x y z
N MET A 1 -9.71 -8.47 -40.08
CA MET A 1 -10.32 -7.89 -38.87
C MET A 1 -9.70 -8.60 -37.68
N ALA A 2 -8.71 -7.98 -37.03
CA ALA A 2 -7.92 -8.61 -35.98
C ALA A 2 -8.59 -8.46 -34.60
N ASP A 3 -8.96 -9.61 -34.04
CA ASP A 3 -8.81 -10.06 -32.66
C ASP A 3 -9.05 -9.09 -31.49
N LYS A 4 -10.17 -9.28 -30.78
CA LYS A 4 -10.36 -8.79 -29.41
C LYS A 4 -9.70 -9.81 -28.48
N SER A 5 -8.40 -9.65 -28.25
CA SER A 5 -7.62 -10.49 -27.36
C SER A 5 -8.20 -10.48 -25.93
N ASP A 6 -8.67 -11.64 -25.49
CA ASP A 6 -9.03 -11.92 -24.10
C ASP A 6 -7.80 -11.66 -23.22
N VAL A 7 -7.92 -10.69 -22.30
CA VAL A 7 -6.86 -10.38 -21.34
C VAL A 7 -6.58 -11.64 -20.52
N SER A 8 -5.37 -12.20 -20.67
CA SER A 8 -4.93 -13.44 -20.02
C SER A 8 -5.27 -13.44 -18.52
N GLN A 9 -5.75 -14.57 -18.00
CA GLN A 9 -6.14 -14.74 -16.60
C GLN A 9 -5.02 -14.34 -15.62
N GLU A 10 -3.77 -14.57 -16.00
CA GLU A 10 -2.58 -14.21 -15.22
C GLU A 10 -2.44 -12.70 -15.05
N PHE A 11 -2.78 -11.93 -16.09
CA PHE A 11 -2.78 -10.48 -16.04
C PHE A 11 -3.83 -9.96 -15.05
N LYS A 12 -5.04 -10.55 -15.05
CA LYS A 12 -6.08 -10.21 -14.08
C LYS A 12 -5.62 -10.51 -12.64
N GLU A 13 -4.89 -11.59 -12.43
CA GLU A 13 -4.31 -11.94 -11.12
C GLU A 13 -3.18 -10.97 -10.71
N PHE A 14 -2.31 -10.58 -11.63
CA PHE A 14 -1.26 -9.58 -11.37
C PHE A 14 -1.84 -8.25 -10.89
N ILE A 15 -2.83 -7.73 -11.63
CA ILE A 15 -3.54 -6.49 -11.28
C ILE A 15 -4.19 -6.63 -9.90
N LYS A 16 -4.76 -7.79 -9.60
CA LYS A 16 -5.35 -8.09 -8.29
C LYS A 16 -4.30 -8.01 -7.18
N PHE A 17 -3.12 -8.62 -7.37
CA PHE A 17 -2.05 -8.57 -6.38
C PHE A 17 -1.51 -7.16 -6.17
N GLY A 18 -1.29 -6.39 -7.24
CA GLY A 18 -0.89 -4.98 -7.13
C GLY A 18 -1.88 -4.14 -6.32
N LYS A 19 -3.19 -4.32 -6.57
CA LYS A 19 -4.27 -3.68 -5.81
C LYS A 19 -4.23 -3.98 -4.33
N PHE A 20 -4.15 -5.26 -3.97
CA PHE A 20 -4.10 -5.67 -2.58
C PHE A 20 -2.81 -5.22 -1.90
N PHE A 21 -1.67 -5.29 -2.60
CA PHE A 21 -0.38 -4.85 -2.05
C PHE A 21 -0.42 -3.36 -1.68
N SER A 22 -0.91 -2.52 -2.59
CA SER A 22 -0.98 -1.07 -2.40
C SER A 22 -1.97 -0.69 -1.31
N THR A 23 -3.13 -1.35 -1.31
CA THR A 23 -4.14 -1.18 -0.24
C THR A 23 -3.56 -1.55 1.11
N ARG A 24 -2.87 -2.70 1.22
CA ARG A 24 -2.24 -3.15 2.46
C ARG A 24 -1.17 -2.19 2.94
N LEU A 25 -0.34 -1.65 2.04
CA LEU A 25 0.67 -0.67 2.39
C LEU A 25 0.05 0.61 2.95
N LEU A 26 -0.97 1.14 2.28
CA LEU A 26 -1.65 2.36 2.72
C LEU A 26 -2.41 2.15 4.03
N LEU A 27 -3.16 1.05 4.17
CA LEU A 27 -3.85 0.66 5.41
C LEU A 27 -2.88 0.59 6.58
N PHE A 28 -1.73 -0.07 6.38
CA PHE A 28 -0.72 -0.17 7.44
C PHE A 28 -0.27 1.21 7.91
N ASN A 29 0.14 2.08 6.99
CA ASN A 29 0.65 3.40 7.36
C ASN A 29 -0.43 4.28 8.01
N GLU A 30 -1.67 4.22 7.52
CA GLU A 30 -2.77 5.02 8.05
C GLU A 30 -3.25 4.54 9.42
N VAL A 31 -3.38 3.23 9.63
CA VAL A 31 -3.71 2.66 10.94
C VAL A 31 -2.63 3.00 11.97
N GLN A 32 -1.35 2.87 11.59
CA GLN A 32 -0.26 3.32 12.45
C GLN A 32 -0.35 4.82 12.73
N ALA A 33 -0.67 5.64 11.71
CA ALA A 33 -0.79 7.08 11.87
C ALA A 33 -1.89 7.46 12.86
N VAL A 34 -3.09 6.90 12.70
CA VAL A 34 -4.26 7.16 13.55
C VAL A 34 -4.03 6.68 14.98
N VAL A 35 -3.54 5.45 15.15
CA VAL A 35 -3.31 4.86 16.48
C VAL A 35 -2.24 5.65 17.24
N GLN A 36 -1.11 5.97 16.60
CA GLN A 36 -0.04 6.71 17.25
C GLN A 36 -0.41 8.16 17.57
N ALA A 37 -1.18 8.82 16.71
CA ALA A 37 -1.64 10.18 16.94
C ALA A 37 -2.67 10.26 18.09
N ARG A 38 -3.63 9.32 18.14
CA ARG A 38 -4.72 9.36 19.12
C ARG A 38 -4.35 8.81 20.49
N LEU A 39 -3.56 7.75 20.52
CA LEU A 39 -3.24 7.07 21.77
C LEU A 39 -1.92 7.56 22.38
N GLY A 40 -1.15 8.41 21.66
CA GLY A 40 0.19 8.83 22.07
C GLY A 40 1.13 7.64 22.31
N CYS A 41 0.78 6.45 21.80
CA CYS A 41 1.44 5.21 22.15
C CYS A 41 2.86 5.19 21.60
N GLU A 42 3.83 4.95 22.50
CA GLU A 42 5.18 4.57 22.10
C GLU A 42 5.22 3.15 21.50
N GLN A 43 4.23 2.32 21.84
CA GLN A 43 4.13 0.94 21.40
C GLN A 43 3.42 0.81 20.06
N PHE A 44 4.07 0.07 19.17
CA PHE A 44 3.56 -0.29 17.86
C PHE A 44 2.33 -1.19 17.98
N VAL A 45 1.42 -1.12 17.00
CA VAL A 45 0.38 -2.14 16.88
C VAL A 45 1.06 -3.48 16.59
N ALA A 46 1.19 -4.30 17.63
CA ALA A 46 1.73 -5.65 17.56
C ALA A 46 0.56 -6.63 17.44
N LEU A 47 0.32 -7.11 16.22
CA LEU A 47 -0.70 -8.11 15.97
C LEU A 47 -0.11 -9.50 16.16
N PRO A 48 -0.75 -10.39 16.94
CA PRO A 48 -0.22 -11.73 17.17
C PRO A 48 -0.30 -12.56 15.89
N CYS A 49 0.72 -13.40 15.69
CA CYS A 49 0.72 -14.41 14.64
C CYS A 49 -0.39 -15.44 14.90
N LYS A 50 -1.10 -15.82 13.84
CA LYS A 50 -2.08 -16.91 13.87
C LYS A 50 -1.48 -18.15 13.22
N GLN A 51 -1.79 -19.33 13.75
CA GLN A 51 -1.40 -20.61 13.14
C GLN A 51 -2.23 -20.93 11.88
N PHE A 52 -3.45 -20.40 11.80
CA PHE A 52 -4.36 -20.63 10.69
C PHE A 52 -4.39 -19.41 9.76
N VAL A 53 -4.43 -19.67 8.46
CA VAL A 53 -4.52 -18.64 7.42
C VAL A 53 -5.91 -18.03 7.46
N ASP A 54 -5.96 -16.72 7.67
CA ASP A 54 -7.18 -15.94 7.53
C ASP A 54 -7.29 -15.46 6.06
N PRO A 55 -8.39 -15.71 5.33
CA PRO A 55 -8.51 -15.29 3.93
C PRO A 55 -8.42 -13.77 3.73
N VAL A 56 -8.56 -12.97 4.80
CA VAL A 56 -8.37 -11.53 4.76
C VAL A 56 -6.90 -11.12 4.88
N ASP A 57 -6.03 -11.96 5.45
CA ASP A 57 -4.60 -11.68 5.69
C ASP A 57 -3.78 -11.87 4.40
N TRP A 58 -3.92 -10.92 3.48
CA TRP A 58 -3.16 -10.89 2.24
C TRP A 58 -1.65 -10.80 2.51
N PHE A 59 -0.89 -11.49 1.66
CA PHE A 59 0.56 -11.63 1.73
C PHE A 59 1.06 -12.23 3.04
N ASN A 60 0.24 -13.02 3.75
CA ASN A 60 0.57 -13.59 5.07
C ASN A 60 0.99 -12.50 6.08
N VAL A 61 0.48 -11.28 5.93
CA VAL A 61 0.74 -10.16 6.85
C VAL A 61 -0.59 -9.69 7.40
N ARG A 62 -0.72 -9.77 8.72
CA ARG A 62 -1.89 -9.28 9.43
C ARG A 62 -1.78 -7.76 9.61
N ILE A 63 -2.79 -7.05 9.13
CA ILE A 63 -2.93 -5.59 9.26
C ILE A 63 -4.35 -5.33 9.72
N ASP A 64 -4.51 -4.65 10.85
CA ASP A 64 -5.84 -4.25 11.32
C ASP A 64 -6.46 -3.27 10.33
N GLU A 65 -7.75 -3.46 10.08
CA GLU A 65 -8.53 -2.61 9.19
C GLU A 65 -9.48 -1.78 10.04
N LEU A 66 -9.22 -0.47 10.13
CA LEU A 66 -10.22 0.46 10.65
C LEU A 66 -11.32 0.58 9.58
N GLY A 67 -12.53 0.07 9.84
CA GLY A 67 -13.56 -0.19 8.83
C GLY A 67 -13.84 0.98 7.89
N ASP A 68 -14.07 2.17 8.45
CA ASP A 68 -14.36 3.38 7.66
C ASP A 68 -13.16 3.84 6.82
N VAL A 69 -11.97 3.83 7.43
CA VAL A 69 -10.69 4.17 6.78
C VAL A 69 -10.43 3.22 5.62
N SER A 70 -10.65 1.92 5.86
CA SER A 70 -10.38 0.88 4.88
C SER A 70 -11.35 0.94 3.71
N ALA A 71 -12.61 1.32 3.96
CA ALA A 71 -13.60 1.54 2.91
C ALA A 71 -13.25 2.76 2.04
N GLN A 72 -12.89 3.89 2.66
CA GLN A 72 -12.48 5.10 1.94
C GLN A 72 -11.23 4.85 1.09
N LEU A 73 -10.23 4.21 1.67
CA LEU A 73 -8.98 3.91 1.00
C LEU A 73 -9.18 2.98 -0.20
N ARG A 74 -9.97 1.89 -0.03
CA ARG A 74 -10.33 1.00 -1.14
C ARG A 74 -11.12 1.73 -2.22
N SER A 75 -12.01 2.64 -1.83
CA SER A 75 -12.77 3.47 -2.77
C SER A 75 -11.84 4.38 -3.58
N ASN A 76 -10.94 5.11 -2.91
CA ASN A 76 -9.98 6.02 -3.54
C ASN A 76 -9.03 5.28 -4.48
N ILE A 77 -8.54 4.10 -4.07
CA ILE A 77 -7.74 3.25 -4.94
C ILE A 77 -8.59 2.74 -6.10
N THR A 78 -9.83 2.29 -5.89
CA THR A 78 -10.63 1.75 -6.99
C THR A 78 -11.06 2.84 -7.99
N SER A 79 -11.32 4.07 -7.51
CA SER A 79 -11.74 5.20 -8.35
C SER A 79 -10.58 5.87 -9.07
N ASN A 80 -9.43 6.01 -8.42
CA ASN A 80 -8.28 6.73 -8.98
C ASN A 80 -7.26 5.80 -9.66
N CYS A 81 -7.36 4.48 -9.42
CA CYS A 81 -6.41 3.47 -9.88
C CYS A 81 -7.09 2.55 -10.90
N ILE A 82 -7.39 3.13 -12.07
CA ILE A 82 -7.99 2.44 -13.23
C ILE A 82 -6.97 1.51 -13.91
N SER A 83 -5.69 1.83 -13.79
CA SER A 83 -4.57 1.15 -14.47
C SER A 83 -3.49 0.80 -13.46
N TYR A 84 -3.34 -0.47 -13.11
CA TYR A 84 -2.15 -0.94 -12.40
C TYR A 84 -1.10 -1.38 -13.41
N PRO A 85 0.21 -1.37 -13.07
CA PRO A 85 1.20 -2.09 -13.86
C PRO A 85 0.64 -3.48 -14.19
N PRO A 86 0.68 -3.93 -15.45
CA PRO A 86 1.56 -3.47 -16.53
C PRO A 86 0.97 -2.42 -17.48
N LEU A 87 -0.23 -1.90 -17.21
CA LEU A 87 -0.90 -0.90 -18.07
C LEU A 87 -0.33 0.52 -17.90
N SER A 88 0.25 0.78 -16.73
CA SER A 88 0.98 2.01 -16.42
C SER A 88 2.41 1.68 -15.98
N PRO A 89 3.41 2.45 -16.40
CA PRO A 89 4.82 2.20 -16.08
C PRO A 89 5.15 2.29 -14.59
N SER A 90 4.43 3.10 -13.81
CA SER A 90 4.73 3.28 -12.38
C SER A 90 3.50 3.48 -11.49
N LEU A 91 3.62 3.04 -10.25
CA LEU A 91 2.69 3.38 -9.16
C LEU A 91 3.48 4.11 -8.08
N THR A 92 3.06 5.33 -7.76
CA THR A 92 3.68 6.15 -6.71
C THR A 92 2.71 6.37 -5.56
N LEU A 93 3.14 6.09 -4.34
CA LEU A 93 2.39 6.33 -3.12
C LEU A 93 3.12 7.38 -2.28
N ASP A 94 2.56 8.58 -2.26
CA ASP A 94 3.09 9.71 -1.50
C ASP A 94 2.39 9.81 -0.15
N PHE A 95 3.18 10.04 0.89
CA PHE A 95 2.74 10.53 2.18
C PHE A 95 3.14 11.99 2.27
N LEU A 96 2.17 12.85 2.54
CA LEU A 96 2.32 14.29 2.56
C LEU A 96 1.97 14.81 3.96
N LEU A 97 2.60 15.89 4.36
CA LEU A 97 2.24 16.66 5.55
C LEU A 97 1.58 17.95 5.06
N GLN A 98 0.32 18.16 5.42
CA GLN A 98 -0.39 19.41 5.17
C GLN A 98 -0.40 20.24 6.45
N THR A 99 0.20 21.42 6.42
CA THR A 99 0.17 22.38 7.52
C THR A 99 -1.19 23.08 7.59
N LYS A 100 -1.49 23.70 8.73
CA LYS A 100 -2.71 24.50 8.91
C LYS A 100 -2.83 25.65 7.89
N ASP A 101 -1.70 26.17 7.41
CA ASP A 101 -1.63 27.26 6.43
C ASP A 101 -1.67 26.74 4.98
N ASP A 102 -2.19 25.53 4.77
CA ASP A 102 -2.28 24.84 3.47
C ASP A 102 -0.94 24.57 2.76
N GLY A 103 0.17 24.66 3.48
CA GLY A 103 1.48 24.25 2.99
C GLY A 103 1.58 22.72 2.91
N ILE A 104 2.05 22.20 1.77
CA ILE A 104 2.22 20.77 1.55
C ILE A 104 3.71 20.41 1.53
N LEU A 105 4.11 19.48 2.39
CA LEU A 105 5.47 18.94 2.44
C LEU A 105 5.47 17.44 2.14
N PRO A 106 6.16 16.97 1.08
CA PRO A 106 6.30 15.54 0.82
C PRO A 106 7.18 14.90 1.90
N CYS A 107 6.69 13.82 2.50
CA CYS A 107 7.35 13.09 3.58
C CYS A 107 8.05 11.83 3.07
N ILE A 108 7.27 10.93 2.46
CA ILE A 108 7.77 9.65 1.94
C ILE A 108 7.05 9.38 0.63
N SER A 109 7.79 9.00 -0.40
CA SER A 109 7.24 8.53 -1.67
C SER A 109 7.72 7.12 -1.91
N TYR A 110 6.79 6.20 -2.14
CA TYR A 110 7.08 4.84 -2.57
C TYR A 110 6.78 4.73 -4.05
N GLU A 111 7.79 4.45 -4.87
CA GLU A 111 7.60 4.23 -6.30
C GLU A 111 7.79 2.75 -6.63
N GLY A 112 6.81 2.18 -7.32
CA GLY A 112 6.86 0.84 -7.90
C GLY A 112 6.91 0.94 -9.41
N THR A 113 8.10 0.84 -9.98
CA THR A 113 8.34 0.90 -11.43
C THR A 113 8.54 -0.50 -12.00
N ARG A 114 7.98 -0.79 -13.18
CA ARG A 114 8.27 -2.04 -13.90
C ARG A 114 9.51 -1.87 -14.77
N ASN A 115 10.61 -2.52 -14.39
CA ASN A 115 11.80 -2.61 -15.23
C ASN A 115 11.83 -3.97 -15.95
N GLY A 116 11.54 -3.99 -17.26
CA GLY A 116 11.69 -5.17 -18.12
C GLY A 116 10.44 -5.60 -18.89
N GLU A 117 10.66 -6.46 -19.88
CA GLU A 117 9.61 -7.12 -20.65
C GLU A 117 9.06 -8.33 -19.88
N LEU A 118 7.74 -8.56 -19.92
CA LEU A 118 7.12 -9.78 -19.37
C LEU A 118 7.62 -10.96 -20.19
N LYS A 119 8.59 -11.71 -19.68
CA LYS A 119 8.88 -13.04 -20.22
C LYS A 119 7.74 -13.96 -19.79
N GLU A 120 7.05 -14.55 -20.77
CA GLU A 120 6.05 -15.60 -20.56
C GLU A 120 6.74 -16.89 -20.04
N GLU A 121 7.28 -16.86 -18.82
CA GLU A 121 7.71 -18.07 -18.14
C GLU A 121 6.58 -18.58 -17.24
N ASN A 122 5.88 -19.60 -17.74
CA ASN A 122 5.05 -20.57 -17.03
C ASN A 122 4.11 -20.02 -15.93
N GLY A 123 2.84 -19.79 -16.27
CA GLY A 123 1.77 -19.23 -15.42
C GLY A 123 1.55 -19.77 -14.00
N ARG A 124 2.10 -20.94 -13.63
CA ARG A 124 2.08 -21.44 -12.24
C ARG A 124 3.11 -20.75 -11.34
N PHE A 125 4.21 -20.27 -11.90
CA PHE A 125 5.27 -19.54 -11.19
C PHE A 125 4.76 -18.18 -10.67
N MET A 126 4.00 -17.47 -11.50
CA MET A 126 3.43 -16.15 -11.15
C MET A 126 2.59 -16.16 -9.88
N ARG A 127 1.77 -17.19 -9.61
CA ARG A 127 0.79 -17.08 -8.52
C ARG A 127 1.39 -17.27 -7.12
N THR A 128 2.33 -18.18 -6.96
CA THR A 128 2.92 -18.50 -5.65
C THR A 128 4.19 -17.70 -5.40
N GLU A 129 5.06 -17.58 -6.39
CA GLU A 129 6.32 -16.87 -6.24
C GLU A 129 6.10 -15.36 -6.14
N LEU A 130 5.32 -14.74 -7.04
CA LEU A 130 5.04 -13.30 -6.97
C LEU A 130 4.37 -12.92 -5.65
N TYR A 131 3.42 -13.74 -5.19
CA TYR A 131 2.75 -13.51 -3.92
C TYR A 131 3.75 -13.55 -2.75
N GLN A 132 4.68 -14.51 -2.76
CA GLN A 132 5.72 -14.63 -1.74
C GLN A 132 6.75 -13.49 -1.84
N GLN A 133 7.14 -13.07 -3.04
CA GLN A 133 8.02 -11.93 -3.26
C GLN A 133 7.36 -10.63 -2.77
N LEU A 134 6.11 -10.36 -3.17
CA LEU A 134 5.33 -9.22 -2.68
C LEU A 134 5.15 -9.25 -1.15
N SER A 135 5.02 -10.43 -0.56
CA SER A 135 4.99 -10.62 0.89
C SER A 135 6.29 -10.20 1.57
N VAL A 136 7.44 -10.55 0.99
CA VAL A 136 8.76 -10.12 1.47
C VAL A 136 8.93 -8.60 1.30
N VAL A 137 8.55 -8.06 0.14
CA VAL A 137 8.60 -6.61 -0.13
C VAL A 137 7.72 -5.87 0.88
N LEU A 138 6.48 -6.31 1.12
CA LEU A 138 5.56 -5.68 2.06
C LEU A 138 6.16 -5.60 3.46
N ARG A 139 6.72 -6.71 3.97
CA ARG A 139 7.41 -6.72 5.27
C ARG A 139 8.62 -5.79 5.30
N SER A 140 9.38 -5.75 4.22
CA SER A 140 10.58 -4.90 4.09
C SER A 140 10.20 -3.42 4.10
N VAL A 141 9.17 -3.03 3.36
CA VAL A 141 8.65 -1.66 3.34
C VAL A 141 8.07 -1.29 4.71
N ILE A 142 7.32 -2.19 5.37
CA ILE A 142 6.84 -1.96 6.75
C ILE A 142 8.00 -1.70 7.71
N ALA A 143 9.08 -2.47 7.62
CA ALA A 143 10.25 -2.27 8.45
C ALA A 143 10.96 -0.94 8.13
N ALA A 144 11.12 -0.61 6.85
CA ALA A 144 11.74 0.64 6.41
C ALA A 144 10.90 1.87 6.81
N ALA A 145 9.57 1.82 6.67
CA ALA A 145 8.66 2.88 7.06
C ALA A 145 8.86 3.27 8.54
N ARG A 146 9.11 2.29 9.42
CA ARG A 146 9.25 2.50 10.86
C ARG A 146 10.49 3.29 11.27
N VAL A 147 11.53 3.29 10.45
CA VAL A 147 12.77 4.03 10.75
C VAL A 147 12.77 5.44 10.21
N THR A 148 11.74 5.82 9.43
CA THR A 148 11.65 7.16 8.84
C THR A 148 11.32 8.24 9.89
N PRO A 149 11.78 9.49 9.69
CA PRO A 149 11.37 10.61 10.53
C PRO A 149 9.86 10.83 10.55
N SER A 150 9.18 10.57 9.43
CA SER A 150 7.73 10.72 9.31
C SER A 150 6.97 9.80 10.23
N TYR A 151 7.40 8.55 10.33
CA TYR A 151 6.84 7.60 11.27
C TYR A 151 7.24 7.90 12.72
N ARG A 152 8.52 8.21 12.98
CA ARG A 152 9.04 8.38 14.36
C ARG A 152 8.60 9.69 15.03
N TYR A 153 8.37 10.74 14.25
CA TYR A 153 8.15 12.09 14.77
C TYR A 153 6.85 12.71 14.25
N PHE A 154 6.67 12.78 12.93
CA PHE A 154 5.57 13.57 12.37
C PHE A 154 4.20 12.98 12.69
N VAL A 155 4.02 11.68 12.52
CA VAL A 155 2.78 10.97 12.81
C VAL A 155 2.28 11.18 14.24
N ARG A 156 3.19 11.23 15.23
CA ARG A 156 2.85 11.33 16.65
C ARG A 156 2.41 12.73 17.06
N LYS A 157 2.94 13.74 16.38
CA LYS A 157 2.72 15.16 16.71
C LYS A 157 1.68 15.83 15.81
N GLN A 158 1.08 15.08 14.88
CA GLN A 158 0.03 15.61 14.03
C GLN A 158 -1.18 16.06 14.87
N SER A 159 -1.77 17.17 14.49
CA SER A 159 -2.96 17.75 15.11
C SER A 159 -3.59 18.72 14.13
N SER A 160 -4.91 18.84 14.16
CA SER A 160 -5.65 19.79 13.32
C SER A 160 -5.20 21.25 13.52
N SER A 161 -4.54 21.58 14.63
CA SER A 161 -4.00 22.91 14.90
C SER A 161 -2.59 23.17 14.33
N SER A 162 -1.88 22.14 13.87
CA SER A 162 -0.50 22.24 13.38
C SER A 162 -0.36 21.70 11.97
N TYR A 163 -0.51 20.39 11.81
CA TYR A 163 -0.49 19.72 10.53
C TYR A 163 -1.18 18.35 10.63
N ILE A 164 -1.60 17.84 9.48
CA ILE A 164 -2.15 16.49 9.31
C ILE A 164 -1.32 15.71 8.29
N ILE A 165 -1.24 14.39 8.47
CA ILE A 165 -0.63 13.51 7.47
C ILE A 165 -1.69 13.06 6.48
N LEU A 166 -1.38 13.21 5.20
CA LEU A 166 -2.18 12.78 4.07
C LEU A 166 -1.45 11.68 3.29
N TYR A 167 -2.20 11.00 2.44
CA TYR A 167 -1.64 10.13 1.42
C TYR A 167 -2.20 10.50 0.05
N ARG A 168 -1.43 10.17 -0.99
CA ARG A 168 -1.83 10.31 -2.39
C ARG A 168 -1.29 9.12 -3.17
N ALA A 169 -2.16 8.45 -3.91
CA ALA A 169 -1.76 7.45 -4.88
C ALA A 169 -1.77 8.07 -6.27
N LEU A 170 -0.62 8.04 -6.94
CA LEU A 170 -0.40 8.48 -8.31
C LEU A 170 -0.03 7.26 -9.16
N ILE A 171 -0.47 7.30 -10.41
CA ILE A 171 -0.08 6.32 -11.42
C ILE A 171 0.29 7.13 -12.65
N ASP A 172 1.50 6.88 -13.13
CA ASP A 172 2.01 7.42 -14.40
C ASP A 172 2.19 6.28 -15.38
#